data_AF-A0A1F1SNH7-F1
#
_entry.id   AF-A0A1F1SNH7-F1
#
_cell.length_a   1.000
_cell.length_b   1.000
_cell.length_c   1.000
_cell.angle_alpha   90.00
_cell.angle_beta   90.00
_cell.angle_gamma   90.00
#
_symmetry.space_group_name_H-M   'P 1'
#
loop_
_entity.id
_entity.type
_entity.pdbx_description
1 polymer ?
#
loop_
_entity_poly.entity_id
_entity_poly.type
_entity_poly.pdbx_seq_one_letter_code
_entity_poly.pdbx_strand_id
1 'polypeptide(L)'
;MDQFELCQKEHVNPFALSKQYLLVVTFVKSSSKNFQAALLWARSAKLFENLEIGKETIYCCAFDKTAEQAGMAGVFLNYIENWNGKQIYINGRIHSGSIYDLLGVLDCYQKSQSCPNPKSHCCFVSDDIFLWHGSRPTFEISLDLTGKKKETSSAKKFVMPCINFRHHRIEKETYLGNWNEQIAALAVKQNIDWCPSFDIENFRQYE
;
A
#
# COMPACT_ATOMS: atom_id res chain seq x y z
N MET A 1 3.27 41.25 -26.12
CA MET A 1 2.28 41.37 -25.03
C MET A 1 2.09 39.97 -24.50
N ASP A 2 2.87 39.68 -23.47
CA ASP A 2 3.39 38.37 -23.12
C ASP A 2 2.37 37.44 -22.46
N GLN A 3 2.32 36.20 -22.94
CA GLN A 3 1.55 35.08 -22.40
C GLN A 3 2.11 34.52 -21.07
N PHE A 4 2.84 35.32 -20.29
CA PHE A 4 3.60 34.87 -19.11
C PHE A 4 3.08 35.41 -17.76
N GLU A 5 1.96 36.15 -17.73
CA GLU A 5 1.39 36.72 -16.50
C GLU A 5 0.11 36.01 -16.01
N LEU A 6 0.04 34.67 -16.06
CA LEU A 6 -1.11 33.90 -15.54
C LEU A 6 -0.79 32.78 -14.52
N CYS A 7 0.47 32.56 -14.14
CA CYS A 7 0.84 31.47 -13.21
C CYS A 7 1.40 31.97 -11.88
N GLN A 8 0.59 32.68 -11.09
CA GLN A 8 0.86 32.91 -9.65
C GLN A 8 -0.34 32.56 -8.76
N LYS A 9 -0.99 31.44 -9.03
CA LYS A 9 -1.57 30.63 -7.96
C LYS A 9 -0.60 29.48 -7.74
N GLU A 10 -0.17 29.24 -6.51
CA GLU A 10 0.63 28.07 -6.14
C GLU A 10 -0.07 26.84 -6.73
N HIS A 11 0.46 26.31 -7.82
CA HIS A 11 -0.16 25.16 -8.48
C HIS A 11 0.02 23.98 -7.54
N VAL A 12 -1.08 23.54 -6.93
CA VAL A 12 -1.11 22.32 -6.12
C VAL A 12 -0.69 21.15 -7.00
N ASN A 13 0.53 20.67 -6.76
CA ASN A 13 1.11 19.55 -7.47
C ASN A 13 0.69 18.24 -6.76
N PRO A 14 -0.19 17.41 -7.37
CA PRO A 14 -0.67 16.17 -6.73
C PRO A 14 0.44 15.17 -6.43
N PHE A 15 1.53 15.17 -7.20
CA PHE A 15 2.71 14.33 -6.92
C PHE A 15 3.42 14.76 -5.65
N ALA A 16 3.58 16.07 -5.43
CA ALA A 16 4.20 16.58 -4.21
C ALA A 16 3.32 16.30 -2.99
N LEU A 17 2.01 16.52 -3.11
CA LEU A 17 1.04 16.21 -2.06
C LEU A 17 1.03 14.72 -1.70
N SER A 18 1.06 13.82 -2.69
CA SER A 18 1.00 12.37 -2.43
C SER A 18 2.21 11.79 -1.70
N LYS A 19 3.30 12.56 -1.52
CA LYS A 19 4.39 12.19 -0.61
C LYS A 19 4.08 12.52 0.85
N GLN A 20 3.29 13.57 1.07
CA GLN A 20 2.92 14.06 2.40
C GLN A 20 1.69 13.32 2.94
N TYR A 21 0.68 13.18 2.09
CA TYR A 21 -0.61 12.58 2.41
C TYR A 21 -0.64 11.07 2.12
N LEU A 22 -1.64 10.37 2.65
CA LEU A 22 -1.85 8.94 2.45
C LEU A 22 -2.27 8.64 1.00
N LEU A 23 -3.23 9.40 0.51
CA LEU A 23 -3.84 9.23 -0.80
C LEU A 23 -4.25 10.61 -1.33
N VAL A 24 -3.91 10.89 -2.58
CA VAL A 24 -4.39 12.09 -3.28
C VAL A 24 -5.19 11.66 -4.48
N VAL A 25 -6.33 12.28 -4.72
CA VAL A 25 -7.17 11.99 -5.87
C VAL A 25 -7.54 13.28 -6.56
N THR A 26 -7.35 13.32 -7.87
CA THR A 26 -7.93 14.35 -8.73
C THR A 26 -9.06 13.74 -9.54
N PHE A 27 -10.16 14.48 -9.71
CA PHE A 27 -11.30 14.03 -10.49
C PHE A 27 -12.07 15.21 -11.07
N VAL A 28 -12.72 15.01 -12.21
CA VAL A 28 -13.61 15.99 -12.82
C VAL A 28 -15.05 15.78 -12.37
N LYS A 29 -15.91 16.78 -12.62
CA LYS A 29 -17.35 16.64 -12.41
C LYS A 29 -17.89 15.43 -13.20
N SER A 30 -18.50 14.49 -12.49
CA SER A 30 -19.11 13.28 -13.07
C SER A 30 -20.62 13.44 -13.21
N SER A 31 -21.22 12.79 -14.22
CA SER A 31 -22.67 12.68 -14.39
C SER A 31 -23.32 11.64 -13.49
N SER A 32 -22.52 10.90 -12.70
CA SER A 32 -23.01 9.87 -11.78
C SER A 32 -23.99 10.42 -10.74
N LYS A 33 -25.04 9.65 -10.43
CA LYS A 33 -25.99 9.94 -9.34
C LYS A 33 -25.28 10.04 -7.98
N ASN A 34 -24.14 9.36 -7.84
CA ASN A 34 -23.36 9.34 -6.61
C ASN A 34 -22.38 10.52 -6.50
N PHE A 35 -22.34 11.44 -7.47
CA PHE A 35 -21.39 12.55 -7.47
C PHE A 35 -21.46 13.40 -6.20
N GLN A 36 -22.66 13.73 -5.72
CA GLN A 36 -22.83 14.51 -4.49
C GLN A 36 -22.35 13.77 -3.24
N ALA A 37 -22.58 12.46 -3.17
CA ALA A 37 -22.08 11.63 -2.07
C ALA A 37 -20.55 11.54 -2.08
N ALA A 38 -19.95 11.32 -3.25
CA ALA A 38 -18.50 11.35 -3.41
C ALA A 38 -17.90 12.71 -3.05
N LEU A 39 -18.55 13.80 -3.45
CA LEU A 39 -18.11 15.16 -3.15
C LEU A 39 -18.14 15.46 -1.65
N LEU A 40 -19.12 14.93 -0.91
CA LEU A 40 -19.18 15.01 0.55
C LEU A 40 -17.93 14.37 1.18
N TRP A 41 -17.57 13.16 0.76
CA TRP A 41 -16.37 12.47 1.27
C TRP A 41 -15.09 13.18 0.84
N ALA A 42 -15.01 13.68 -0.39
CA ALA A 42 -13.87 14.45 -0.87
C ALA A 42 -13.65 15.75 -0.06
N ARG A 43 -14.73 16.45 0.30
CA ARG A 43 -14.67 17.66 1.15
C ARG A 43 -14.31 17.36 2.61
N SER A 44 -14.48 16.11 3.05
CA SER A 44 -14.08 15.66 4.38
C SER A 44 -12.60 15.28 4.45
N ALA A 45 -11.92 15.27 3.30
CA ALA A 45 -10.48 15.07 3.24
C ALA A 45 -9.74 16.22 3.93
N LYS A 46 -8.52 15.94 4.40
CA LYS A 46 -7.68 16.93 5.09
C LYS A 46 -7.40 18.17 4.25
N LEU A 47 -7.25 17.98 2.94
CA LEU A 47 -7.16 19.06 1.96
C LEU A 47 -8.15 18.79 0.84
N PHE A 48 -8.89 19.83 0.47
CA PHE A 48 -9.82 19.81 -0.66
C PHE A 48 -9.75 21.14 -1.40
N GLU A 49 -9.49 21.07 -2.70
CA GLU A 49 -9.38 22.24 -3.56
C GLU A 49 -10.11 22.06 -4.88
N ASN A 50 -10.58 23.18 -5.43
CA ASN A 50 -11.19 23.26 -6.75
C ASN A 50 -10.27 24.06 -7.67
N LEU A 51 -9.79 23.42 -8.73
CA LEU A 51 -8.97 24.03 -9.76
C LEU A 51 -9.82 24.25 -11.00
N GLU A 52 -10.05 25.50 -11.36
CA GLU A 52 -10.72 25.85 -12.61
C GLU A 52 -9.70 25.89 -13.74
N ILE A 53 -9.80 24.95 -14.68
CA ILE A 53 -8.97 24.89 -15.87
C ILE A 53 -9.88 25.07 -17.09
N GLY A 54 -9.88 26.27 -17.66
CA GLY A 54 -10.76 26.63 -18.76
C GLY A 54 -12.24 26.61 -18.34
N LYS A 55 -13.02 25.67 -18.89
CA LYS A 55 -14.45 25.48 -18.54
C LYS A 55 -14.69 24.30 -17.59
N GLU A 56 -13.65 23.56 -17.24
CA GLU A 56 -13.75 22.38 -16.40
C GLU A 56 -13.27 22.68 -14.98
N THR A 57 -13.97 22.11 -14.00
CA THR A 57 -13.54 22.13 -12.60
C THR A 57 -12.91 20.78 -12.27
N ILE A 58 -11.62 20.82 -11.95
CA ILE A 58 -10.89 19.67 -11.41
C ILE A 58 -10.93 19.78 -9.89
N TYR A 59 -11.43 18.74 -9.25
CA TYR A 59 -11.41 18.59 -7.80
C TYR A 59 -10.14 17.85 -7.40
N CYS A 60 -9.44 18.36 -6.39
CA CYS A 60 -8.28 17.72 -5.78
C CYS A 60 -8.60 17.48 -4.30
N CYS A 61 -8.51 16.24 -3.85
CA CYS A 61 -8.62 15.89 -2.43
C CYS A 61 -7.40 15.09 -1.97
N ALA A 62 -6.92 15.37 -0.75
CA ALA A 62 -5.82 14.66 -0.11
C ALA A 62 -6.24 14.16 1.27
N PHE A 63 -6.18 12.84 1.45
CA PHE A 63 -6.51 12.16 2.69
C PHE A 63 -5.26 11.99 3.56
N ASP A 64 -5.37 12.32 4.84
CA ASP A 64 -4.25 12.24 5.78
C ASP A 64 -3.89 10.78 6.15
N LYS A 65 -2.73 10.61 6.79
CA LYS A 65 -2.22 9.32 7.30
C LYS A 65 -2.83 8.95 8.66
N THR A 66 -4.14 9.12 8.80
CA THR A 66 -4.89 8.73 10.00
C THR A 66 -5.90 7.63 9.68
N ALA A 67 -6.29 6.83 10.68
CA ALA A 67 -7.24 5.74 10.50
C ALA A 67 -8.62 6.24 9.99
N GLU A 68 -9.06 7.40 10.46
CA GLU A 68 -10.31 8.03 10.04
C GLU A 68 -10.25 8.46 8.57
N GLN A 69 -9.15 9.14 8.18
CA GLN A 69 -8.95 9.60 6.80
C GLN A 69 -8.76 8.43 5.83
N ALA A 70 -8.12 7.34 6.25
CA ALA A 70 -8.06 6.09 5.49
C ALA A 70 -9.46 5.49 5.24
N GLY A 71 -10.35 5.57 6.23
CA GLY A 71 -11.74 5.13 6.08
C GLY A 71 -12.53 6.00 5.12
N MET A 72 -12.41 7.31 5.25
CA MET A 72 -13.03 8.27 4.33
C MET A 72 -12.52 8.06 2.89
N ALA A 73 -11.21 7.84 2.73
CA ALA A 73 -10.61 7.51 1.44
C ALA A 73 -11.19 6.21 0.86
N GLY A 74 -11.33 5.16 1.67
CA GLY A 74 -11.91 3.89 1.23
C GLY A 74 -13.36 4.03 0.75
N VAL A 75 -14.19 4.76 1.50
CA VAL A 75 -15.58 5.04 1.10
C VAL A 75 -15.62 5.88 -0.19
N PHE A 76 -14.80 6.92 -0.27
CA PHE A 76 -14.69 7.77 -1.45
C PHE A 76 -14.29 6.98 -2.70
N LEU A 77 -13.28 6.10 -2.60
CA LEU A 77 -12.80 5.26 -3.70
C LEU A 77 -13.89 4.35 -4.28
N ASN A 78 -14.75 3.79 -3.42
CA ASN A 78 -15.90 2.98 -3.86
C ASN A 78 -16.89 3.80 -4.70
N TYR A 79 -17.10 5.08 -4.40
CA TYR A 79 -18.01 5.92 -5.18
C TYR A 79 -17.47 6.29 -6.55
N ILE A 80 -16.16 6.48 -6.66
CA ILE A 80 -15.51 6.95 -7.88
C ILE A 80 -14.94 5.81 -8.74
N GLU A 81 -15.12 4.55 -8.32
CA GLU A 81 -14.53 3.36 -8.96
C GLU A 81 -14.65 3.39 -10.48
N ASN A 82 -15.84 3.70 -11.00
CA ASN A 82 -16.17 3.66 -12.43
C ASN A 82 -16.13 5.04 -13.12
N TRP A 83 -15.57 6.06 -12.48
CA TRP A 83 -15.51 7.40 -13.08
C TRP A 83 -14.36 7.52 -14.08
N ASN A 84 -14.65 8.14 -15.22
CA ASN A 84 -13.64 8.58 -16.18
C ASN A 84 -13.01 9.90 -15.70
N GLY A 85 -11.73 10.12 -16.00
CA GLY A 85 -11.04 11.36 -15.64
C GLY A 85 -10.71 11.48 -14.14
N LYS A 86 -10.65 10.36 -13.41
CA LYS A 86 -10.02 10.30 -12.08
C LYS A 86 -8.55 9.92 -12.19
N GLN A 87 -7.70 10.50 -11.37
CA GLN A 87 -6.31 10.07 -11.20
C GLN A 87 -6.03 9.93 -9.71
N ILE A 88 -5.43 8.82 -9.33
CA ILE A 88 -5.08 8.50 -7.95
C ILE A 88 -3.57 8.55 -7.83
N TYR A 89 -3.06 9.27 -6.83
CA TYR A 89 -1.65 9.43 -6.56
C TYR A 89 -1.33 8.89 -5.17
N ILE A 90 -0.27 8.10 -5.10
CA ILE A 90 0.28 7.49 -3.89
C ILE A 90 1.78 7.66 -3.89
N ASN A 91 2.37 8.10 -2.79
CA ASN A 91 3.81 8.16 -2.58
C ASN A 91 4.61 8.79 -3.75
N GLY A 92 4.09 9.85 -4.36
CA GLY A 92 4.75 10.54 -5.48
C GLY A 92 4.67 9.86 -6.83
N ARG A 93 3.77 8.89 -7.03
CA ARG A 93 3.47 8.26 -8.33
C ARG A 93 1.97 8.14 -8.58
N ILE A 94 1.58 7.96 -9.85
CA ILE A 94 0.20 7.63 -10.22
C ILE A 94 -0.03 6.14 -9.98
N HIS A 95 -1.12 5.81 -9.29
CA HIS A 95 -1.58 4.43 -9.18
C HIS A 95 -2.25 4.01 -10.50
N SER A 96 -1.67 3.03 -11.17
CA SER A 96 -2.19 2.45 -12.41
C SER A 96 -2.92 1.11 -12.20
N GLY A 97 -2.92 0.59 -10.97
CA GLY A 97 -3.52 -0.70 -10.63
C GLY A 97 -5.01 -0.64 -10.32
N SER A 98 -5.53 -1.73 -9.76
CA SER A 98 -6.93 -1.83 -9.36
C SER A 98 -7.21 -0.96 -8.12
N ILE A 99 -8.43 -0.40 -8.02
CA ILE A 99 -8.87 0.28 -6.79
C ILE A 99 -9.03 -0.71 -5.64
N TYR A 100 -9.35 -1.98 -5.93
CA TYR A 100 -9.45 -3.02 -4.90
C TYR A 100 -8.13 -3.27 -4.17
N ASP A 101 -6.99 -3.11 -4.85
CA ASP A 101 -5.67 -3.23 -4.21
C ASP A 101 -5.48 -2.11 -3.17
N LEU A 102 -5.88 -0.88 -3.52
CA LEU A 102 -5.85 0.26 -2.59
C LEU A 102 -6.79 0.05 -1.41
N LEU A 103 -8.03 -0.39 -1.67
CA LEU A 103 -9.02 -0.67 -0.64
C LEU A 103 -8.51 -1.74 0.34
N GLY A 104 -7.86 -2.78 -0.15
CA GLY A 104 -7.27 -3.82 0.68
C GLY A 104 -6.17 -3.28 1.61
N VAL A 105 -5.30 -2.39 1.12
CA VAL A 105 -4.27 -1.75 1.94
C VAL A 105 -4.88 -0.77 2.95
N LEU A 106 -5.87 0.03 2.55
CA LEU A 106 -6.56 0.96 3.45
C LEU A 106 -7.28 0.23 4.59
N ASP A 107 -8.05 -0.82 4.27
CA ASP A 107 -8.74 -1.64 5.28
C ASP A 107 -7.76 -2.33 6.23
N CYS A 108 -6.66 -2.89 5.70
CA CYS A 108 -5.59 -3.48 6.51
C CYS A 108 -4.94 -2.44 7.45
N TYR A 109 -4.66 -1.24 6.96
CA TYR A 109 -4.12 -0.14 7.76
C TYR A 109 -5.10 0.27 8.88
N GLN A 110 -6.39 0.43 8.59
CA GLN A 110 -7.38 0.75 9.62
C GLN A 110 -7.49 -0.34 10.70
N LYS A 111 -7.45 -1.61 10.31
CA LYS A 111 -7.43 -2.74 11.24
C LYS A 111 -6.16 -2.75 12.10
N SER A 112 -5.01 -2.40 11.53
CA SER A 112 -3.76 -2.29 12.29
C SER A 112 -3.82 -1.21 13.37
N GLN A 113 -4.45 -0.06 13.06
CA GLN A 113 -4.62 1.05 14.03
C GLN A 113 -5.64 0.73 15.12
N SER A 114 -6.50 -0.27 14.92
CA SER A 114 -7.45 -0.74 15.95
C SER A 114 -6.80 -1.68 16.97
N CYS A 115 -5.55 -2.09 16.75
CA CYS A 115 -4.80 -2.95 17.65
C CYS A 115 -3.96 -2.10 18.64
N PRO A 116 -3.82 -2.52 19.92
CA PRO A 116 -2.96 -1.81 20.88
C PRO A 116 -1.51 -1.67 20.43
N ASN A 117 -1.01 -2.66 19.69
CA ASN A 117 0.27 -2.61 19.00
C ASN A 117 0.06 -2.92 17.51
N PRO A 118 0.13 -1.92 16.61
CA PRO A 118 -0.04 -2.13 15.18
C PRO A 118 0.94 -3.14 14.59
N LYS A 119 2.15 -3.27 15.15
CA LYS A 119 3.15 -4.25 14.69
C LYS A 119 2.65 -5.69 14.82
N SER A 120 1.81 -5.97 15.82
CA SER A 120 1.24 -7.31 16.01
C SER A 120 0.23 -7.68 14.92
N HIS A 121 -0.39 -6.70 14.26
CA HIS A 121 -1.25 -6.91 13.10
C HIS A 121 -0.42 -6.98 11.81
N CYS A 122 0.54 -6.06 11.67
CA CYS A 122 1.29 -5.89 10.43
C CYS A 122 2.39 -6.94 10.24
N CYS A 123 3.10 -7.35 11.30
CA CYS A 123 4.22 -8.29 11.17
C CYS A 123 3.76 -9.73 11.34
N PHE A 124 4.45 -10.68 10.71
CA PHE A 124 4.25 -12.11 10.93
C PHE A 124 5.58 -12.87 11.00
N VAL A 125 5.57 -14.01 11.68
CA VAL A 125 6.74 -14.89 11.77
C VAL A 125 6.60 -16.03 10.77
N SER A 126 7.66 -16.32 10.02
CA SER A 126 7.74 -17.44 9.07
C SER A 126 9.10 -18.13 9.18
N ASP A 127 9.12 -19.45 9.02
CA ASP A 127 10.33 -20.26 8.83
C ASP A 127 10.69 -20.41 7.34
N ASP A 128 9.75 -20.11 6.45
CA ASP A 128 9.92 -20.16 5.00
C ASP A 128 9.59 -18.80 4.36
N ILE A 129 10.64 -18.06 3.98
CA ILE A 129 10.54 -16.77 3.28
C ILE A 129 11.30 -16.73 1.95
N PHE A 130 12.01 -17.80 1.61
CA PHE A 130 12.91 -17.82 0.45
C PHE A 130 12.31 -18.58 -0.73
N LEU A 131 12.63 -18.14 -1.93
CA LEU A 131 12.34 -18.86 -3.16
C LEU A 131 13.14 -20.16 -3.18
N TRP A 132 12.50 -21.23 -3.65
CA TRP A 132 13.14 -22.52 -3.82
C TRP A 132 13.56 -22.71 -5.27
N HIS A 133 14.87 -22.83 -5.50
CA HIS A 133 15.47 -23.08 -6.81
C HIS A 133 15.96 -24.52 -7.00
N GLY A 134 15.53 -25.45 -6.13
CA GLY A 134 15.93 -26.85 -6.22
C GLY A 134 15.33 -27.57 -7.42
N SER A 135 15.86 -28.75 -7.72
CA SER A 135 15.29 -29.67 -8.71
C SER A 135 14.04 -30.34 -8.13
N ARG A 136 12.90 -30.27 -8.84
CA ARG A 136 11.55 -30.86 -8.57
C ARG A 136 11.26 -31.34 -7.12
N PRO A 137 10.18 -30.88 -6.47
CA PRO A 137 9.89 -31.25 -5.08
C PRO A 137 9.88 -32.77 -4.92
N THR A 138 10.87 -33.31 -4.22
CA THR A 138 10.96 -34.71 -3.85
C THR A 138 10.30 -34.87 -2.49
N PHE A 139 9.25 -35.68 -2.44
CA PHE A 139 8.63 -36.06 -1.18
C PHE A 139 9.32 -37.33 -0.68
N GLU A 140 10.02 -37.24 0.44
CA GLU A 140 10.58 -38.39 1.15
C GLU A 140 9.61 -38.81 2.26
N ILE A 141 9.09 -40.04 2.16
CA ILE A 141 8.29 -40.65 3.22
C ILE A 141 9.22 -41.53 4.03
N SER A 142 9.57 -41.08 5.23
CA SER A 142 10.37 -41.85 6.18
C SER A 142 9.46 -42.41 7.28
N LEU A 143 9.37 -43.74 7.37
CA LEU A 143 8.64 -44.46 8.41
C LEU A 143 9.62 -44.82 9.53
N ASP A 144 9.61 -44.05 10.61
CA ASP A 144 10.39 -44.36 11.81
C ASP A 144 9.57 -45.25 12.76
N LEU A 145 9.93 -46.54 12.82
CA LEU A 145 9.31 -47.53 13.69
C LEU A 145 9.83 -47.46 15.14
N THR A 146 10.82 -46.60 15.43
CA THR A 146 11.50 -46.54 16.74
C THR A 146 10.97 -45.45 17.67
N GLY A 147 9.99 -44.65 17.24
CA GLY A 147 9.33 -43.64 18.08
C GLY A 147 10.23 -42.50 18.56
N LYS A 148 11.45 -42.38 18.02
CA LYS A 148 12.33 -41.26 18.35
C LYS A 148 11.77 -40.01 17.67
N LYS A 149 11.27 -39.06 18.47
CA LYS A 149 10.95 -37.72 17.98
C LYS A 149 12.20 -37.21 17.28
N LYS A 150 12.12 -36.96 15.97
CA LYS A 150 13.13 -36.14 15.26
C LYS A 150 13.33 -34.89 16.10
N GLU A 151 14.54 -34.70 16.60
CA GLU A 151 14.96 -33.42 17.16
C GLU A 151 14.67 -32.38 16.09
N THR A 152 13.65 -31.55 16.33
CA THR A 152 13.36 -30.40 15.50
C THR A 152 14.56 -29.47 15.68
N SER A 153 15.52 -29.55 14.75
CA SER A 153 16.50 -28.49 14.57
C SER A 153 15.74 -27.17 14.58
N SER A 154 16.22 -26.19 15.36
CA SER A 154 15.58 -24.88 15.44
C SER A 154 15.60 -24.25 14.04
N ALA A 155 14.50 -24.40 13.31
CA ALA A 155 14.35 -23.76 12.01
C ALA A 155 14.44 -22.26 12.25
N LYS A 156 15.37 -21.59 11.58
CA LYS A 156 15.56 -20.13 11.67
C LYS A 156 14.22 -19.45 11.40
N LYS A 157 13.82 -18.55 12.30
CA LYS A 157 12.55 -17.83 12.17
C LYS A 157 12.81 -16.42 11.69
N PHE A 158 12.00 -15.95 10.76
CA PHE A 158 12.07 -14.62 10.19
C PHE A 158 10.80 -13.85 10.56
N VAL A 159 10.96 -12.60 11.00
CA VAL A 159 9.87 -11.64 11.11
C VAL A 159 9.77 -10.91 9.80
N MET A 160 8.64 -11.02 9.13
CA MET A 160 8.32 -10.25 7.94
C MET A 160 7.55 -8.98 8.33
N PRO A 161 7.88 -7.81 7.75
CA PRO A 161 7.34 -6.51 8.17
C PRO A 161 5.91 -6.22 7.68
N CYS A 162 5.30 -7.08 6.86
CA CYS A 162 3.94 -6.90 6.37
C CYS A 162 3.21 -8.24 6.15
N ILE A 163 2.00 -8.37 6.69
CA ILE A 163 1.14 -9.56 6.62
C ILE A 163 0.79 -9.96 5.18
N ASN A 164 0.71 -8.98 4.28
CA ASN A 164 0.44 -9.20 2.86
C ASN A 164 1.60 -9.89 2.12
N PHE A 165 2.77 -10.06 2.75
CA PHE A 165 3.87 -10.86 2.21
C PHE A 165 3.76 -12.36 2.53
N ARG A 166 2.71 -12.83 3.21
CA ARG A 166 2.58 -14.24 3.63
C ARG A 166 2.79 -15.26 2.50
N HIS A 167 2.35 -14.93 1.29
CA HIS A 167 2.45 -15.79 0.11
C HIS A 167 3.57 -15.37 -0.85
N HIS A 168 4.39 -14.41 -0.44
CA HIS A 168 5.51 -13.92 -1.22
C HIS A 168 6.81 -14.44 -0.64
N ARG A 169 7.80 -14.59 -1.50
CA ARG A 169 9.11 -15.12 -1.18
C ARG A 169 10.17 -14.22 -1.82
N ILE A 170 11.33 -14.12 -1.17
CA ILE A 170 12.49 -13.36 -1.64
C ILE A 170 13.61 -14.31 -2.07
N GLU A 171 14.63 -13.79 -2.76
CA GLU A 171 15.80 -14.58 -3.07
C GLU A 171 16.61 -14.84 -1.80
N LYS A 172 17.04 -16.09 -1.62
CA LYS A 172 17.95 -16.42 -0.52
C LYS A 172 19.29 -15.71 -0.70
N GLU A 173 19.70 -15.62 -1.95
CA GLU A 173 21.00 -15.12 -2.35
C GLU A 173 20.96 -13.59 -2.47
N THR A 174 22.05 -12.93 -2.08
CA THR A 174 22.10 -11.47 -1.94
C THR A 174 22.82 -10.75 -3.08
N TYR A 175 23.04 -11.40 -4.23
CA TYR A 175 23.76 -10.80 -5.36
C TYR A 175 22.98 -9.66 -6.04
N LEU A 176 21.65 -9.58 -5.85
CA LEU A 176 20.80 -8.49 -6.33
C LEU A 176 20.60 -7.38 -5.30
N GLY A 177 21.13 -7.55 -4.09
CA GLY A 177 20.86 -6.71 -2.93
C GLY A 177 20.67 -7.54 -1.66
N ASN A 178 20.81 -6.89 -0.52
CA ASN A 178 20.56 -7.52 0.78
C ASN A 178 19.06 -7.81 0.99
N TRP A 179 18.71 -8.60 2.01
CA TRP A 179 17.31 -8.99 2.24
C TRP A 179 16.38 -7.80 2.52
N ASN A 180 16.85 -6.73 3.17
CA ASN A 180 16.05 -5.52 3.38
C ASN A 180 15.71 -4.85 2.04
N GLU A 181 16.68 -4.73 1.15
CA GLU A 181 16.49 -4.18 -0.20
C GLU A 181 15.52 -5.03 -1.02
N GLN A 182 15.63 -6.36 -0.93
CA GLN A 182 14.72 -7.26 -1.61
C GLN A 182 13.28 -7.16 -1.08
N ILE A 183 13.10 -7.04 0.24
CA ILE A 183 11.78 -6.84 0.85
C ILE A 183 11.21 -5.47 0.50
N ALA A 184 12.04 -4.42 0.45
CA ALA A 184 11.62 -3.09 -0.01
C ALA A 184 11.17 -3.14 -1.49
N ALA A 185 11.92 -3.82 -2.35
CA ALA A 185 11.52 -4.05 -3.74
C ALA A 185 10.22 -4.85 -3.85
N LEU A 186 10.03 -5.85 -2.99
CA LEU A 186 8.78 -6.59 -2.89
C LEU A 186 7.61 -5.69 -2.47
N ALA A 187 7.81 -4.78 -1.51
CA ALA A 187 6.79 -3.82 -1.09
C ALA A 187 6.34 -2.91 -2.24
N VAL A 188 7.27 -2.42 -3.06
CA VAL A 188 6.96 -1.63 -4.26
C VAL A 188 6.20 -2.48 -5.28
N LYS A 189 6.66 -3.72 -5.55
CA LYS A 189 6.01 -4.65 -6.49
C LYS A 189 4.57 -4.98 -6.09
N GLN A 190 4.30 -5.08 -4.78
CA GLN A 190 2.99 -5.38 -4.22
C GLN A 190 2.15 -4.13 -3.91
N ASN A 191 2.61 -2.92 -4.28
CA ASN A 191 1.94 -1.65 -3.95
C ASN A 191 1.62 -1.48 -2.45
N ILE A 192 2.56 -1.84 -1.57
CA ILE A 192 2.45 -1.72 -0.11
C ILE A 192 3.38 -0.63 0.46
N ASP A 193 4.38 -0.20 -0.32
CA ASP A 193 5.42 0.76 0.10
C ASP A 193 4.89 2.12 0.60
N TRP A 194 3.63 2.45 0.28
CA TRP A 194 2.97 3.68 0.72
C TRP A 194 2.13 3.52 2.00
N CYS A 195 1.97 2.29 2.52
CA CYS A 195 1.24 2.04 3.75
C CYS A 195 1.96 2.66 4.96
N PRO A 196 1.31 3.51 5.79
CA PRO A 196 1.99 4.15 6.92
C PRO A 196 2.48 3.19 8.01
N SER A 197 1.94 1.97 8.07
CA SER A 197 2.37 0.95 9.03
C SER A 197 3.46 0.02 8.49
N PHE A 198 3.84 0.15 7.21
CA PHE A 198 4.95 -0.60 6.66
C PHE A 198 6.27 0.04 7.08
N ASP A 199 7.11 -0.76 7.74
CA ASP A 199 8.43 -0.33 8.20
C ASP A 199 9.40 -1.51 8.08
N ILE A 200 10.42 -1.32 7.23
CA ILE A 200 11.41 -2.33 6.86
C ILE A 200 12.28 -2.75 8.05
N GLU A 201 12.49 -1.88 9.03
CA GLU A 201 13.30 -2.14 10.22
C GLU A 201 12.68 -3.20 11.14
N ASN A 202 11.42 -3.58 10.89
CA ASN A 202 10.78 -4.70 11.58
C ASN A 202 11.20 -6.07 11.03
N PHE A 203 11.89 -6.13 9.88
CA PHE A 203 12.47 -7.38 9.41
C PHE A 203 13.59 -7.86 10.35
N ARG A 204 13.48 -9.10 10.84
CA ARG A 204 14.45 -9.68 11.77
C ARG A 204 14.60 -11.17 11.54
N GLN A 205 15.81 -11.70 11.77
CA GLN A 205 16.08 -13.13 11.85
C GLN A 205 16.30 -13.51 13.32
N TYR A 206 15.67 -14.58 13.77
CA TYR A 206 15.91 -15.25 15.04
C TYR A 206 16.64 -16.58 14.82
N GLU A 207 17.52 -16.92 15.76
CA GLU A 207 18.21 -18.22 15.86
C GLU A 207 17.42 -19.25 16.68
#